data_AF-A0A2E8QVJ9-F1
#
_entry.id   AF-A0A2E8QVJ9-F1
#
_cell.length_a   1.000
_cell.length_b   1.000
_cell.length_c   1.000
_cell.angle_alpha   90.00
_cell.angle_beta   90.00
_cell.angle_gamma   90.00
#
_symmetry.space_group_name_H-M   'P 1'
#
loop_
_entity.id
_entity.type
_entity.pdbx_description
1 polymer ?
#
loop_
_entity_poly.entity_id
_entity_poly.type
_entity_poly.pdbx_seq_one_letter_code
_entity_poly.pdbx_strand_id
1 'polypeptide(L)'
;MIIVAIATLAVAPPLFAQDGNMSFFITSAGPGDGANLGGLMGADQHCRDLAYAKGFGDLTWRAYLSTVAMGGEAAVNARDRIGDGPWHNYAGDLIARDVADLHSENANLTKESILTENGEMVNGRGDSPNMHDILTGSSIDGTVSSAEGHDACANWTSNSEGSAAVGHHDRQGGGQNPTSWNSAHGSRGCGQEDLQGTGGNGFYYCFATDANEQEALHQE
;
A
#
# COMPACT_ATOMS: atom_id res chain seq x y z
N MET A 1 45.30 -22.58 46.28
CA MET A 1 44.88 -21.44 45.43
C MET A 1 43.81 -21.95 44.50
N ILE A 2 42.55 -21.57 44.74
CA ILE A 2 41.41 -21.91 43.87
C ILE A 2 41.08 -20.64 43.10
N ILE A 3 41.30 -20.66 41.79
CA ILE A 3 40.96 -19.56 40.88
C ILE A 3 39.50 -19.79 40.47
N VAL A 4 38.59 -18.98 40.98
CA VAL A 4 37.19 -18.96 40.56
C VAL A 4 37.10 -18.03 39.35
N ALA A 5 36.92 -18.60 38.16
CA ALA A 5 36.66 -17.83 36.94
C ALA A 5 35.20 -17.38 36.94
N ILE A 6 34.99 -16.06 37.08
CA ILE A 6 33.67 -15.43 36.96
C ILE A 6 33.41 -15.26 35.46
N ALA A 7 32.52 -16.09 34.91
CA ALA A 7 32.01 -15.91 33.56
C ALA A 7 30.95 -14.80 33.56
N THR A 8 31.30 -13.63 33.02
CA THR A 8 30.35 -12.54 32.76
C THR A 8 29.48 -12.91 31.57
N LEU A 9 28.20 -13.19 31.81
CA LEU A 9 27.18 -13.23 30.76
C LEU A 9 26.98 -11.82 30.21
N ALA A 10 27.35 -11.59 28.95
CA ALA A 10 26.95 -10.41 28.21
C ALA A 10 25.47 -10.55 27.83
N VAL A 11 24.60 -9.83 28.52
CA VAL A 11 23.20 -9.67 28.12
C VAL A 11 23.17 -8.61 27.02
N ALA A 12 22.97 -9.03 25.76
CA ALA A 12 22.70 -8.10 24.68
C ALA A 12 21.35 -7.42 24.95
N PRO A 13 21.25 -6.08 24.87
CA PRO A 13 19.95 -5.41 24.97
C PRO A 13 19.04 -5.90 23.82
N PRO A 14 17.71 -5.95 24.03
CA PRO A 14 16.80 -6.14 22.92
C PRO A 14 17.03 -5.03 21.89
N LEU A 15 17.26 -5.42 20.64
CA LEU A 15 17.12 -4.51 19.50
C LEU A 15 15.64 -4.13 19.44
N PHE A 16 15.29 -3.00 20.04
CA PHE A 16 14.09 -2.29 19.61
C PHE A 16 14.29 -2.01 18.12
N ALA A 17 13.27 -2.30 17.29
CA ALA A 17 13.20 -1.66 15.98
C ALA A 17 13.50 -0.17 16.20
N GLN A 18 14.37 0.42 15.36
CA GLN A 18 14.46 1.88 15.37
C GLN A 18 13.04 2.41 15.31
N ASP A 19 12.71 3.43 16.12
CA ASP A 19 11.48 4.22 15.95
C ASP A 19 11.37 4.51 14.45
N GLY A 20 10.53 3.72 13.77
CA GLY A 20 10.65 3.57 12.32
C GLY A 20 10.02 4.77 11.66
N ASN A 21 10.61 5.35 10.63
CA ASN A 21 9.94 6.44 9.90
C ASN A 21 9.02 5.87 8.82
N MET A 22 8.20 4.87 9.16
CA MET A 22 7.32 4.21 8.19
C MET A 22 6.25 5.20 7.74
N SER A 23 6.23 5.46 6.44
CA SER A 23 5.28 6.36 5.79
C SER A 23 4.67 5.76 4.52
N PHE A 24 4.97 4.50 4.23
CA PHE A 24 4.36 3.70 3.18
C PHE A 24 4.22 2.23 3.61
N PHE A 25 3.10 1.62 3.26
CA PHE A 25 2.92 0.17 3.32
C PHE A 25 1.82 -0.31 2.38
N ILE A 26 1.80 -1.61 2.09
CA ILE A 26 0.63 -2.32 1.53
C ILE A 26 -0.21 -2.90 2.68
N THR A 27 -1.53 -2.78 2.64
CA THR A 27 -2.39 -3.34 3.72
C THR A 27 -2.16 -4.85 3.90
N SER A 28 -1.92 -5.33 5.13
CA SER A 28 -1.85 -6.78 5.40
C SER A 28 -3.20 -7.50 5.25
N ALA A 29 -4.30 -6.77 5.38
CA ALA A 29 -5.66 -7.24 5.22
C ALA A 29 -6.54 -6.14 4.62
N GLY A 30 -7.43 -6.51 3.70
CA GLY A 30 -8.55 -5.63 3.30
C GLY A 30 -9.64 -5.57 4.39
N PRO A 31 -10.66 -4.71 4.24
CA PRO A 31 -11.75 -4.58 5.23
C PRO A 31 -12.70 -5.80 5.29
N GLY A 32 -12.51 -6.79 4.41
CA GLY A 32 -13.28 -8.04 4.39
C GLY A 32 -14.55 -8.00 3.54
N ASP A 33 -14.78 -6.92 2.79
CA ASP A 33 -15.95 -6.74 1.92
C ASP A 33 -15.55 -6.45 0.45
N GLY A 34 -14.52 -7.14 -0.05
CA GLY A 34 -13.99 -6.92 -1.39
C GLY A 34 -13.53 -5.48 -1.60
N ALA A 35 -13.95 -4.86 -2.72
CA ALA A 35 -13.66 -3.47 -3.05
C ALA A 35 -14.67 -2.46 -2.47
N ASN A 36 -15.64 -2.89 -1.64
CA ASN A 36 -16.47 -1.97 -0.86
C ASN A 36 -15.68 -1.48 0.35
N LEU A 37 -14.90 -0.41 0.14
CA LEU A 37 -14.02 0.17 1.15
C LEU A 37 -14.72 1.30 1.94
N GLY A 38 -16.00 1.56 1.69
CA GLY A 38 -16.70 2.74 2.22
C GLY A 38 -16.29 4.04 1.53
N GLY A 39 -15.90 3.95 0.25
CA GLY A 39 -15.33 5.06 -0.50
C GLY A 39 -13.89 5.37 -0.08
N LEU A 40 -13.33 6.47 -0.62
CA LEU A 40 -11.98 6.91 -0.30
C LEU A 40 -11.77 7.17 1.20
N MET A 41 -12.79 7.72 1.87
CA MET A 41 -12.72 8.02 3.29
C MET A 41 -12.63 6.74 4.15
N GLY A 42 -13.36 5.68 3.79
CA GLY A 42 -13.26 4.41 4.50
C GLY A 42 -11.93 3.70 4.24
N ALA A 43 -11.41 3.78 3.02
CA ALA A 43 -10.07 3.27 2.71
C ALA A 43 -8.95 4.02 3.48
N ASP A 44 -9.03 5.35 3.54
CA ASP A 44 -8.10 6.18 4.32
C ASP A 44 -8.17 5.83 5.82
N GLN A 45 -9.39 5.63 6.34
CA GLN A 45 -9.59 5.23 7.73
C GLN A 45 -8.93 3.89 8.04
N HIS A 46 -9.08 2.90 7.15
CA HIS A 46 -8.47 1.59 7.31
C HIS A 46 -6.94 1.65 7.28
N CYS A 47 -6.35 2.46 6.38
CA CYS A 47 -4.92 2.73 6.41
C CYS A 47 -4.47 3.27 7.78
N ARG A 48 -5.20 4.26 8.33
CA ARG A 48 -4.89 4.82 9.64
C ARG A 48 -5.02 3.77 10.75
N ASP A 49 -6.05 2.93 10.74
CA ASP A 49 -6.28 1.93 11.78
C ASP A 49 -5.17 0.88 11.82
N LEU A 50 -4.72 0.42 10.64
CA LEU A 50 -3.57 -0.49 10.50
C LEU A 50 -2.28 0.16 11.01
N ALA A 51 -2.01 1.40 10.61
CA ALA A 51 -0.82 2.15 11.03
C ALA A 51 -0.83 2.48 12.53
N TYR A 52 -2.00 2.82 13.10
CA TYR A 52 -2.16 3.11 14.53
C TYR A 52 -1.74 1.93 15.39
N ALA A 53 -2.08 0.71 15.00
CA ALA A 53 -1.67 -0.51 15.70
C ALA A 53 -0.14 -0.72 15.75
N LYS A 54 0.61 0.06 14.98
CA LYS A 54 2.08 0.01 14.86
C LYS A 54 2.79 1.24 15.41
N GLY A 55 2.04 2.17 16.01
CA GLY A 55 2.58 3.41 16.56
C GLY A 55 2.66 4.55 15.55
N PHE A 56 2.07 4.41 14.35
CA PHE A 56 2.08 5.43 13.30
C PHE A 56 0.73 6.12 13.11
N GLY A 57 -0.11 6.10 14.15
CA GLY A 57 -1.47 6.63 14.09
C GLY A 57 -1.58 8.16 14.07
N ASP A 58 -0.51 8.84 14.47
CA ASP A 58 -0.45 10.31 14.51
C ASP A 58 -0.19 10.93 13.12
N LEU A 59 0.19 10.11 12.14
CA LEU A 59 0.31 10.52 10.74
C LEU A 59 -1.04 10.55 10.04
N THR A 60 -1.16 11.42 9.05
CA THR A 60 -2.30 11.46 8.13
C THR A 60 -2.09 10.46 7.02
N TRP A 61 -2.87 9.37 7.03
CA TRP A 61 -2.79 8.29 6.04
C TRP A 61 -3.83 8.43 4.93
N ARG A 62 -3.40 8.15 3.70
CA ARG A 62 -4.24 8.12 2.50
C ARG A 62 -4.05 6.82 1.74
N ALA A 63 -5.17 6.23 1.33
CA ALA A 63 -5.16 5.10 0.41
C ALA A 63 -4.84 5.59 -1.00
N TYR A 64 -3.90 4.92 -1.67
CA TYR A 64 -3.56 5.16 -3.07
C TYR A 64 -4.64 4.59 -3.99
N LEU A 65 -5.75 5.32 -4.09
CA LEU A 65 -6.92 4.93 -4.87
C LEU A 65 -7.45 6.14 -5.63
N SER A 66 -7.67 5.95 -6.92
CA SER A 66 -8.37 6.90 -7.78
C SER A 66 -9.88 6.62 -7.80
N THR A 67 -10.69 7.62 -8.10
CA THR A 67 -12.14 7.49 -8.34
C THR A 67 -12.50 8.06 -9.71
N VAL A 68 -13.51 7.46 -10.35
CA VAL A 68 -14.07 7.96 -11.61
C VAL A 68 -15.04 9.11 -11.35
N ALA A 69 -15.23 9.96 -12.36
CA ALA A 69 -16.27 10.97 -12.30
C ALA A 69 -17.65 10.28 -12.29
N MET A 70 -18.43 10.49 -11.23
CA MET A 70 -19.70 9.80 -11.01
C MET A 70 -20.65 10.71 -10.21
N GLY A 71 -21.94 10.68 -10.51
CA GLY A 71 -22.94 11.41 -9.71
C GLY A 71 -22.77 12.94 -9.67
N GLY A 72 -22.04 13.52 -10.63
CA GLY A 72 -21.72 14.95 -10.66
C GLY A 72 -20.44 15.32 -9.90
N GLU A 73 -19.77 14.36 -9.26
CA GLU A 73 -18.45 14.54 -8.65
C GLU A 73 -17.36 14.37 -9.71
N ALA A 74 -16.29 15.16 -9.58
CA ALA A 74 -15.11 15.03 -10.42
C ALA A 74 -14.34 13.76 -10.07
N ALA A 75 -13.61 13.23 -11.04
CA ALA A 75 -12.64 12.16 -10.79
C ALA A 75 -11.56 12.64 -9.81
N VAL A 76 -11.06 11.72 -9.01
CA VAL A 76 -9.95 11.97 -8.08
C VAL A 76 -8.78 11.08 -8.46
N ASN A 77 -7.59 11.65 -8.58
CA ASN A 77 -6.38 10.91 -8.87
C ASN A 77 -5.70 10.47 -7.56
N ALA A 78 -5.22 9.23 -7.50
CA ALA A 78 -4.47 8.73 -6.36
C ALA A 78 -3.21 9.56 -6.10
N ARG A 79 -2.46 9.91 -7.16
CA ARG A 79 -1.20 10.68 -7.05
C ARG A 79 -1.35 12.03 -6.37
N ASP A 80 -2.52 12.66 -6.46
CA ASP A 80 -2.76 14.01 -5.93
C ASP A 80 -3.12 13.98 -4.43
N ARG A 81 -3.30 12.79 -3.85
CA ARG A 81 -3.78 12.61 -2.47
C ARG A 81 -2.69 12.21 -1.49
N ILE A 82 -1.58 11.66 -1.95
CA ILE A 82 -0.60 10.95 -1.10
C ILE A 82 0.49 11.84 -0.49
N GLY A 83 0.41 13.16 -0.69
CA GLY A 83 1.43 14.11 -0.24
C GLY A 83 2.65 14.14 -1.16
N ASP A 84 3.71 14.81 -0.71
CA ASP A 84 4.90 15.08 -1.52
C ASP A 84 6.06 14.09 -1.33
N GLY A 85 5.97 13.18 -0.35
CA GLY A 85 7.06 12.29 0.06
C GLY A 85 8.18 13.02 0.84
N PRO A 86 9.32 12.37 1.12
CA PRO A 86 9.65 10.98 0.81
C PRO A 86 8.79 9.97 1.58
N TRP A 87 8.70 8.77 1.01
CA TRP A 87 8.06 7.64 1.69
C TRP A 87 9.05 6.51 1.96
N HIS A 88 8.95 5.93 3.15
CA HIS A 88 9.77 4.79 3.58
C HIS A 88 8.89 3.62 3.99
N ASN A 89 9.34 2.41 3.71
CA ASN A 89 8.66 1.19 4.15
C ASN A 89 8.89 0.94 5.65
N TYR A 90 8.31 -0.15 6.15
CA TYR A 90 8.48 -0.59 7.54
C TYR A 90 9.95 -0.79 7.96
N ALA A 91 10.82 -1.22 7.05
CA ALA A 91 12.25 -1.42 7.32
C ALA A 91 13.06 -0.11 7.31
N GLY A 92 12.42 1.02 6.99
CA GLY A 92 13.08 2.32 6.84
C GLY A 92 13.73 2.52 5.47
N ASP A 93 13.53 1.61 4.51
CA ASP A 93 14.05 1.79 3.16
C ASP A 93 13.22 2.83 2.41
N LEU A 94 13.92 3.71 1.69
CA LEU A 94 13.28 4.70 0.82
C LEU A 94 12.54 3.99 -0.32
N ILE A 95 11.26 4.30 -0.46
CA ILE A 95 10.38 3.84 -1.54
C ILE A 95 10.43 4.82 -2.72
N ALA A 96 10.22 6.10 -2.44
CA ALA A 96 10.32 7.17 -3.42
C ALA A 96 10.56 8.50 -2.71
N ARG A 97 11.35 9.37 -3.34
CA ARG A 97 11.65 10.71 -2.81
C ARG A 97 10.48 11.67 -2.93
N ASP A 98 9.72 11.54 -4.00
CA ASP A 98 8.61 12.40 -4.34
C ASP A 98 7.65 11.71 -5.32
N VAL A 99 6.54 12.38 -5.65
CA VAL A 99 5.52 11.86 -6.58
C VAL A 99 6.09 11.54 -7.97
N ALA A 100 7.07 12.32 -8.45
CA ALA A 100 7.67 12.07 -9.77
C ALA A 100 8.57 10.82 -9.75
N ASP A 101 9.36 10.65 -8.68
CA ASP A 101 10.18 9.48 -8.43
C ASP A 101 9.31 8.21 -8.30
N LEU A 102 8.20 8.29 -7.54
CA LEU A 102 7.24 7.19 -7.32
C LEU A 102 6.66 6.61 -8.62
N HIS A 103 6.42 7.48 -9.61
CA HIS A 103 5.89 7.10 -10.92
C HIS A 103 6.98 6.92 -11.99
N SER A 104 8.24 6.83 -11.58
CA SER A 104 9.37 6.51 -12.44
C SER A 104 9.81 5.05 -12.27
N GLU A 105 10.66 4.57 -13.16
CA GLU A 105 11.29 3.25 -13.02
C GLU A 105 12.33 3.18 -11.90
N ASN A 106 12.67 4.31 -11.25
CA ASN A 106 13.66 4.36 -10.17
C ASN A 106 13.06 4.11 -8.78
N ALA A 107 11.72 4.16 -8.64
CA ALA A 107 11.08 3.89 -7.36
C ALA A 107 11.43 2.49 -6.87
N ASN A 108 11.72 2.36 -5.57
CA ASN A 108 12.02 1.10 -4.93
C ASN A 108 10.72 0.34 -4.63
N LEU A 109 10.01 -0.07 -5.69
CA LEU A 109 8.75 -0.79 -5.63
C LEU A 109 8.95 -2.20 -6.17
N THR A 110 9.49 -3.08 -5.31
CA THR A 110 9.66 -4.51 -5.57
C THR A 110 8.86 -5.32 -4.56
N LYS A 111 8.74 -6.63 -4.78
CA LYS A 111 8.09 -7.54 -3.83
C LYS A 111 8.72 -7.46 -2.43
N GLU A 112 10.03 -7.30 -2.38
CA GLU A 112 10.82 -7.27 -1.14
C GLU A 112 10.73 -5.92 -0.42
N SER A 113 10.58 -4.81 -1.15
CA SER A 113 10.52 -3.47 -0.55
C SER A 113 9.09 -3.05 -0.17
N ILE A 114 8.07 -3.58 -0.86
CA ILE A 114 6.66 -3.32 -0.55
C ILE A 114 6.22 -4.25 0.59
N LEU A 115 6.42 -3.75 1.80
CA LEU A 115 6.08 -4.45 3.04
C LEU A 115 4.74 -4.00 3.59
N THR A 116 4.10 -4.88 4.36
CA THR A 116 2.92 -4.53 5.14
C THR A 116 3.26 -3.63 6.32
N GLU A 117 2.25 -3.10 7.00
CA GLU A 117 2.44 -2.39 8.26
C GLU A 117 3.04 -3.28 9.37
N ASN A 118 3.07 -4.60 9.19
CA ASN A 118 3.76 -5.54 10.08
C ASN A 118 5.24 -5.77 9.70
N GLY A 119 5.70 -5.20 8.59
CA GLY A 119 7.01 -5.51 8.01
C GLY A 119 7.05 -6.86 7.27
N GLU A 120 5.89 -7.40 6.90
CA GLU A 120 5.79 -8.70 6.22
C GLU A 120 5.77 -8.52 4.71
N MET A 121 6.37 -9.46 3.97
CA MET A 121 6.19 -9.54 2.53
C MET A 121 4.82 -10.14 2.19
N VAL A 122 4.16 -9.58 1.17
CA VAL A 122 2.92 -10.11 0.63
C VAL A 122 3.22 -11.24 -0.37
N ASN A 123 2.37 -12.25 -0.40
CA ASN A 123 2.46 -13.32 -1.40
C ASN A 123 2.30 -12.75 -2.82
N GLY A 124 3.30 -13.02 -3.66
CA GLY A 124 3.31 -12.65 -5.06
C GLY A 124 2.93 -13.80 -5.98
N ARG A 125 3.06 -13.58 -7.28
CA ARG A 125 2.89 -14.62 -8.29
C ARG A 125 3.92 -15.73 -8.08
N GLY A 126 3.42 -16.97 -8.03
CA GLY A 126 4.22 -18.17 -7.71
C GLY A 126 4.07 -18.64 -6.27
N ASP A 127 3.56 -17.79 -5.37
CA ASP A 127 3.23 -18.17 -4.00
C ASP A 127 1.79 -18.71 -3.89
N SER A 128 1.46 -19.29 -2.74
CA SER A 128 0.12 -19.82 -2.44
C SER A 128 -0.37 -19.32 -1.08
N PRO A 129 -1.52 -18.61 -1.00
CA PRO A 129 -2.32 -18.12 -2.14
C PRO A 129 -1.58 -17.05 -2.96
N ASN A 130 -1.96 -16.86 -4.22
CA ASN A 130 -1.53 -15.70 -5.01
C ASN A 130 -2.32 -14.46 -4.55
N MET A 131 -1.63 -13.36 -4.21
CA MET A 131 -2.25 -12.11 -3.74
C MET A 131 -1.57 -10.88 -4.36
N HIS A 132 -1.07 -11.01 -5.59
CA HIS A 132 -0.19 -10.00 -6.16
C HIS A 132 -0.89 -8.78 -6.76
N ASP A 133 -2.17 -8.90 -7.13
CA ASP A 133 -2.98 -7.80 -7.66
C ASP A 133 -3.45 -6.87 -6.54
N ILE A 134 -3.10 -5.60 -6.67
CA ILE A 134 -3.36 -4.54 -5.69
C ILE A 134 -4.32 -3.52 -6.30
N LEU A 135 -5.40 -3.19 -5.57
CA LEU A 135 -6.39 -2.20 -5.99
C LEU A 135 -5.76 -0.79 -6.08
N THR A 136 -5.96 -0.09 -7.20
CA THR A 136 -5.48 1.29 -7.39
C THR A 136 -6.48 2.21 -8.11
N GLY A 137 -7.28 1.66 -9.02
CA GLY A 137 -8.13 2.45 -9.92
C GLY A 137 -7.37 3.40 -10.84
N SER A 138 -6.06 3.20 -11.02
CA SER A 138 -5.17 4.23 -11.58
C SER A 138 -4.54 3.84 -12.93
N SER A 139 -4.15 4.85 -13.69
CA SER A 139 -3.22 4.79 -14.82
C SER A 139 -1.78 4.73 -14.32
N ILE A 140 -0.80 4.42 -15.20
CA ILE A 140 0.63 4.30 -14.85
C ILE A 140 1.15 5.56 -14.16
N ASP A 141 0.72 6.73 -14.61
CA ASP A 141 1.10 8.03 -14.06
C ASP A 141 0.33 8.40 -12.79
N GLY A 142 -0.53 7.51 -12.28
CA GLY A 142 -1.27 7.72 -11.04
C GLY A 142 -2.50 8.61 -11.14
N THR A 143 -2.90 9.00 -12.37
CA THR A 143 -4.25 9.55 -12.59
C THR A 143 -5.29 8.45 -12.56
N VAL A 144 -6.56 8.81 -12.52
CA VAL A 144 -7.66 7.85 -12.68
C VAL A 144 -7.49 7.03 -13.98
N SER A 145 -7.80 5.73 -13.91
CA SER A 145 -7.81 4.86 -15.09
C SER A 145 -8.97 5.22 -16.01
N SER A 146 -8.71 5.19 -17.32
CA SER A 146 -9.73 5.34 -18.36
C SER A 146 -10.01 4.02 -19.09
N ALA A 147 -9.61 2.88 -18.51
CA ALA A 147 -9.82 1.57 -19.11
C ALA A 147 -11.32 1.28 -19.29
N GLU A 148 -11.67 0.58 -20.36
CA GLU A 148 -13.06 0.21 -20.63
C GLU A 148 -13.63 -0.66 -19.50
N GLY A 149 -14.84 -0.36 -19.04
CA GLY A 149 -15.50 -1.08 -17.95
C GLY A 149 -14.99 -0.77 -16.54
N HIS A 150 -13.98 0.10 -16.40
CA HIS A 150 -13.51 0.57 -15.11
C HIS A 150 -14.46 1.59 -14.50
N ASP A 151 -14.93 1.31 -13.29
CA ASP A 151 -15.80 2.21 -12.51
C ASP A 151 -15.33 2.37 -11.05
N ALA A 152 -14.11 1.89 -10.78
CA ALA A 152 -13.53 1.79 -9.44
C ALA A 152 -14.47 1.10 -8.45
N CYS A 153 -15.25 0.11 -8.89
CA CYS A 153 -16.21 -0.61 -8.04
C CYS A 153 -17.22 0.33 -7.37
N ALA A 154 -17.92 1.11 -8.20
CA ALA A 154 -18.74 2.24 -7.79
C ALA A 154 -17.99 3.21 -6.85
N ASN A 155 -16.79 3.63 -7.25
CA ASN A 155 -15.91 4.48 -6.42
C ASN A 155 -15.68 3.91 -4.99
N TRP A 156 -15.38 2.62 -4.92
CA TRP A 156 -15.05 1.87 -3.71
C TRP A 156 -16.21 1.72 -2.72
N THR A 157 -17.44 1.70 -3.23
CA THR A 157 -18.67 1.54 -2.43
C THR A 157 -19.47 0.29 -2.78
N SER A 158 -18.93 -0.57 -3.66
CA SER A 158 -19.57 -1.79 -4.13
C SER A 158 -18.62 -2.98 -4.07
N ASN A 159 -19.15 -4.12 -3.67
CA ASN A 159 -18.52 -5.44 -3.70
C ASN A 159 -19.18 -6.35 -4.76
N SER A 160 -19.91 -5.77 -5.72
CA SER A 160 -20.73 -6.49 -6.69
C SER A 160 -20.16 -6.40 -8.12
N GLU A 161 -21.00 -6.21 -9.13
CA GLU A 161 -20.58 -5.99 -10.51
C GLU A 161 -19.74 -4.71 -10.63
N GLY A 162 -18.81 -4.71 -11.58
CA GLY A 162 -17.89 -3.59 -11.82
C GLY A 162 -16.46 -4.09 -12.03
N SER A 163 -15.51 -3.15 -12.13
CA SER A 163 -14.09 -3.49 -12.24
C SER A 163 -13.21 -2.35 -11.73
N ALA A 164 -12.16 -2.72 -11.00
CA ALA A 164 -11.12 -1.81 -10.57
C ALA A 164 -9.83 -2.07 -11.36
N ALA A 165 -9.14 -1.01 -11.78
CA ALA A 165 -7.76 -1.16 -12.22
C ALA A 165 -6.90 -1.62 -11.03
N VAL A 166 -6.06 -2.60 -11.28
CA VAL A 166 -5.09 -3.17 -10.33
C VAL A 166 -3.68 -3.05 -10.86
N GLY A 167 -2.69 -3.12 -9.99
CA GLY A 167 -1.29 -3.31 -10.37
C GLY A 167 -0.64 -4.46 -9.60
N HIS A 168 0.60 -4.80 -9.97
CA HIS A 168 1.34 -5.91 -9.39
C HIS A 168 2.42 -5.41 -8.43
N HIS A 169 2.27 -5.64 -7.12
CA HIS A 169 3.32 -5.25 -6.16
C HIS A 169 4.65 -5.97 -6.40
N ASP A 170 4.61 -7.14 -7.01
CA ASP A 170 5.79 -7.96 -7.32
C ASP A 170 6.40 -7.66 -8.70
N ARG A 171 5.87 -6.66 -9.42
CA ARG A 171 6.35 -6.21 -10.75
C ARG A 171 6.38 -7.31 -11.82
N GLN A 172 5.55 -8.35 -11.69
CA GLN A 172 5.47 -9.45 -12.65
C GLN A 172 4.02 -9.88 -12.85
N GLY A 173 3.66 -10.31 -14.07
CA GLY A 173 2.25 -10.63 -14.31
C GLY A 173 1.87 -10.76 -15.78
N GLY A 174 0.57 -10.60 -16.04
CA GLY A 174 -0.01 -10.47 -17.38
C GLY A 174 -0.67 -9.09 -17.54
N GLY A 175 -1.68 -8.98 -18.41
CA GLY A 175 -2.38 -7.71 -18.61
C GLY A 175 -1.68 -6.76 -19.57
N GLN A 176 -2.20 -5.53 -19.65
CA GLN A 176 -1.74 -4.51 -20.58
C GLN A 176 -0.35 -3.97 -20.20
N ASN A 177 -0.07 -3.85 -18.89
CA ASN A 177 1.24 -3.42 -18.39
C ASN A 177 1.77 -4.43 -17.35
N PRO A 178 2.37 -5.55 -17.79
CA PRO A 178 2.68 -6.70 -16.93
C PRO A 178 3.58 -6.44 -15.73
N THR A 179 4.42 -5.42 -15.79
CA THR A 179 5.32 -5.06 -14.69
C THR A 179 4.78 -3.90 -13.86
N SER A 180 3.69 -3.23 -14.26
CA SER A 180 3.21 -2.03 -13.58
C SER A 180 2.73 -2.32 -12.15
N TRP A 181 3.16 -1.51 -11.19
CA TRP A 181 2.79 -1.66 -9.78
C TRP A 181 1.39 -1.09 -9.49
N ASN A 182 0.91 -0.17 -10.35
CA ASN A 182 -0.36 0.53 -10.15
C ASN A 182 -1.37 0.40 -11.29
N SER A 183 -1.02 -0.18 -12.44
CA SER A 183 -1.89 -0.14 -13.61
C SER A 183 -1.60 -1.28 -14.59
N ALA A 184 -1.80 -2.52 -14.17
CA ALA A 184 -1.54 -3.72 -14.97
C ALA A 184 -2.74 -4.16 -15.82
N HIS A 185 -3.90 -4.34 -15.19
CA HIS A 185 -5.17 -4.73 -15.83
C HIS A 185 -6.38 -4.40 -14.94
N GLY A 186 -7.60 -4.71 -15.40
CA GLY A 186 -8.81 -4.65 -14.59
C GLY A 186 -9.02 -5.92 -13.75
N SER A 187 -9.73 -5.79 -12.64
CA SER A 187 -10.21 -6.92 -11.85
C SER A 187 -11.36 -7.64 -12.54
N ARG A 188 -11.57 -8.93 -12.21
CA ARG A 188 -12.71 -9.72 -12.71
C ARG A 188 -14.06 -9.21 -12.20
N GLY A 189 -14.06 -8.58 -11.04
CA GLY A 189 -15.22 -8.08 -10.32
C GLY A 189 -14.77 -7.32 -9.07
N CYS A 190 -15.74 -6.92 -8.25
CA CYS A 190 -15.48 -6.13 -7.04
C CYS A 190 -15.65 -6.95 -5.74
N GLY A 191 -16.24 -8.14 -5.83
CA GLY A 191 -16.40 -9.05 -4.70
C GLY A 191 -15.10 -9.69 -4.27
N GLN A 192 -15.01 -10.12 -3.02
CA GLN A 192 -13.78 -10.75 -2.48
C GLN A 192 -13.34 -11.98 -3.31
N GLU A 193 -14.28 -12.84 -3.69
CA GLU A 193 -14.00 -14.03 -4.51
C GLU A 193 -13.51 -13.64 -5.91
N ASP A 194 -14.03 -12.56 -6.49
CA ASP A 194 -13.58 -12.06 -7.80
C ASP A 194 -12.19 -11.47 -7.74
N LEU A 195 -11.86 -10.74 -6.67
CA LEU A 195 -10.51 -10.21 -6.45
C LEU A 195 -9.50 -11.34 -6.26
N GLN A 196 -9.85 -12.38 -5.50
CA GLN A 196 -9.04 -13.60 -5.38
C GLN A 196 -8.91 -14.35 -6.70
N GLY A 197 -10.00 -14.44 -7.47
CA GLY A 197 -9.99 -15.04 -8.80
C GLY A 197 -9.16 -14.25 -9.81
N THR A 198 -9.06 -12.93 -9.64
CA THR A 198 -8.18 -12.06 -10.43
C THR A 198 -6.72 -12.40 -10.17
N GLY A 199 -6.37 -12.58 -8.89
CA GLY A 199 -5.00 -12.80 -8.43
C GLY A 199 -4.59 -11.94 -7.23
N GLY A 200 -5.53 -11.19 -6.66
CA GLY A 200 -5.33 -10.30 -5.50
C GLY A 200 -6.08 -10.78 -4.27
N ASN A 201 -6.25 -9.88 -3.30
CA ASN A 201 -7.05 -10.17 -2.10
C ASN A 201 -7.74 -8.94 -1.50
N GLY A 202 -7.92 -7.89 -2.32
CA GLY A 202 -8.49 -6.61 -1.87
C GLY A 202 -7.52 -5.72 -1.08
N PHE A 203 -6.21 -5.90 -1.31
CA PHE A 203 -5.17 -5.05 -0.74
C PHE A 203 -5.01 -3.76 -1.54
N TYR A 204 -4.50 -2.72 -0.88
CA TYR A 204 -4.15 -1.44 -1.47
C TYR A 204 -2.98 -0.80 -0.72
N TYR A 205 -2.41 0.27 -1.29
CA TYR A 205 -1.29 0.98 -0.69
C TYR A 205 -1.77 2.12 0.19
N CYS A 206 -1.03 2.37 1.27
CA CYS A 206 -1.25 3.43 2.23
C CYS A 206 -0.01 4.33 2.28
N PHE A 207 -0.21 5.64 2.16
CA PHE A 207 0.84 6.65 2.18
C PHE A 207 0.54 7.68 3.26
N ALA A 208 1.53 8.02 4.08
CA ALA A 208 1.45 9.15 4.99
C ALA A 208 1.71 10.44 4.21
N THR A 209 0.93 11.50 4.49
CA THR A 209 1.05 12.79 3.78
C THR A 209 1.89 13.82 4.53
N ASP A 210 2.19 13.59 5.81
CA ASP A 210 2.78 14.55 6.76
C ASP A 210 3.96 13.98 7.55
N ALA A 211 4.55 12.85 7.09
CA ALA A 211 5.64 12.17 7.77
C ALA A 211 6.87 13.06 8.06
N ASN A 212 7.27 13.92 7.12
CA ASN A 212 8.43 14.80 7.33
C ASN A 212 8.17 15.91 8.34
N GLU A 213 6.91 16.33 8.51
CA GLU A 213 6.55 17.39 9.46
C GLU A 213 6.71 16.88 10.90
N GLN A 214 6.38 15.62 11.14
CA GLN A 214 6.53 14.98 12.45
C GLN A 214 7.99 14.70 12.81
N GLU A 215 8.83 14.29 11.84
CA GLU A 215 10.27 14.15 12.06
C GLU A 215 10.91 15.47 12.49
N ALA A 216 10.49 16.60 11.90
CA ALA A 216 10.99 17.92 12.27
C ALA A 216 10.58 18.32 13.69
N LEU A 217 9.34 18.01 14.11
CA LEU A 217 8.82 18.30 15.45
C LEU A 217 9.48 17.45 16.55
N HIS A 218 9.91 16.22 16.24
CA HIS A 218 10.56 15.34 17.20
C HIS A 218 12.07 15.63 17.38
N GLN A 219 12.64 16.51 16.56
CA GLN A 219 14.05 16.92 16.64
C GLN A 219 14.28 18.23 17.41
N GLU A 220 13.22 18.89 17.89
CA GLU A 220 13.25 20.09 18.76
C GLU A 220 13.13 19.76 20.26
#